data_AF-A0A4Y2X2S1-F1
#
_entry.id   AF-A0A4Y2X2S1-F1
#
_cell.length_a   1.000
_cell.length_b   1.000
_cell.length_c   1.000
_cell.angle_alpha   90.00
_cell.angle_beta   90.00
_cell.angle_gamma   90.00
#
_symmetry.space_group_name_H-M   'P 1'
#
loop_
_entity.id
_entity.type
_entity.pdbx_description
1 polymer ?
#
loop_
_entity_poly.entity_id
_entity_poly.type
_entity_poly.pdbx_seq_one_letter_code
_entity_poly.pdbx_strand_id
1 'polypeptide(L)' 'MGDLPPSRVNPSRAFSKVGVDLSGPFQVEPRKGRGIRPMKTYACIFVCFTVKAVHLEMLGDLSSDCFIAALKRFA' A
#
# COMPACT_ATOMS: atom_id res chain seq x y z
N MET A 1 16.35 -11.85 20.54
CA MET A 1 15.97 -11.40 19.18
C MET A 1 15.34 -12.60 18.51
N GLY A 2 14.07 -12.54 18.12
CA GLY A 2 13.36 -13.71 17.57
C GLY A 2 13.71 -13.96 16.09
N ASP A 3 13.61 -15.21 15.67
CA ASP A 3 13.85 -15.59 14.28
C ASP A 3 12.84 -14.93 13.34
N LEU A 4 13.34 -14.44 12.20
CA LEU A 4 12.50 -13.87 11.16
C LEU A 4 11.86 -14.99 10.34
N PRO A 5 10.62 -14.80 9.84
CA PRO A 5 9.99 -15.80 8.99
C PRO A 5 10.82 -16.03 7.72
N PRO A 6 10.90 -17.27 7.20
CA PRO A 6 11.68 -17.61 6.01
C PRO A 6 11.38 -16.73 4.79
N SER A 7 10.16 -16.19 4.70
CA SER A 7 9.75 -15.27 3.64
C SER A 7 10.55 -13.96 3.60
N ARG A 8 11.17 -13.53 4.72
CA ARG A 8 11.97 -12.30 4.82
C ARG A 8 13.47 -12.50 4.71
N VAL A 9 13.95 -13.75 4.77
CA VAL A 9 15.37 -14.10 4.80
C VAL A 9 15.80 -14.97 3.62
N ASN A 10 14.90 -15.80 3.07
CA ASN A 10 15.23 -16.63 1.91
C ASN A 10 15.11 -15.80 0.62
N PRO A 11 16.15 -15.80 -0.24
CA PRO A 11 16.10 -15.12 -1.53
C PRO A 11 14.93 -15.60 -2.40
N SER A 12 14.31 -14.68 -3.13
CA SER A 12 13.27 -14.95 -4.12
C SER A 12 13.19 -13.81 -5.13
N ARG A 13 12.41 -13.94 -6.21
CA ARG A 13 12.22 -12.85 -7.17
C ARG A 13 11.60 -11.63 -6.47
N ALA A 14 12.00 -10.41 -6.86
CA ALA A 14 11.36 -9.19 -6.35
C ALA A 14 9.84 -9.25 -6.53
N PHE A 15 9.10 -8.81 -5.50
CA PHE A 15 7.64 -8.83 -5.42
C PHE A 15 6.97 -10.22 -5.47
N SER A 16 7.73 -11.32 -5.39
CA SER A 16 7.13 -12.68 -5.27
C SER A 16 6.54 -12.98 -3.89
N LYS A 17 7.04 -12.30 -2.84
CA LYS A 17 6.52 -12.39 -1.47
C LYS A 17 6.35 -10.97 -0.96
N VAL A 18 5.10 -10.59 -0.72
CA VAL A 18 4.73 -9.20 -0.44
C VAL A 18 3.85 -9.18 0.82
N GLY A 19 4.22 -8.33 1.78
CA GLY A 19 3.33 -7.95 2.86
C GLY A 19 2.44 -6.80 2.42
N VAL A 20 1.21 -6.77 2.89
CA VAL A 20 0.24 -5.72 2.58
C VAL A 20 -0.26 -5.10 3.86
N ASP A 21 -0.32 -3.78 3.90
CA ASP A 21 -0.88 -3.02 5.02
C ASP A 21 -1.69 -1.82 4.51
N LEU A 22 -2.66 -1.36 5.30
CA LEU A 22 -3.49 -0.20 4.98
C LEU A 22 -3.27 0.90 6.02
N SER A 23 -3.01 2.12 5.57
CA SER A 23 -2.76 3.28 6.43
C SER A 23 -3.70 4.45 6.12
N GLY A 24 -4.01 5.26 7.13
CA GLY A 24 -4.86 6.44 7.02
C GLY A 24 -5.78 6.63 8.25
N PRO A 25 -6.76 7.55 8.18
CA PRO A 25 -7.10 8.40 7.05
C PRO A 25 -6.16 9.60 6.91
N PHE A 26 -5.71 9.87 5.69
CA PHE A 26 -5.02 11.10 5.32
C PHE A 26 -6.02 12.12 4.78
N GLN A 27 -5.83 13.40 5.11
CA GLN A 27 -6.59 14.50 4.50
C GLN A 27 -5.83 14.96 3.25
N VAL A 28 -6.36 14.66 2.07
CA VAL A 28 -5.71 14.97 0.79
C VAL A 28 -6.54 16.00 0.04
N GLU A 29 -5.90 17.05 -0.44
CA GLU A 29 -6.52 17.98 -1.39
C GLU A 29 -6.30 17.46 -2.81
N PRO A 30 -7.35 17.08 -3.57
CA PRO A 30 -7.19 16.50 -4.90
C PRO A 30 -6.57 17.48 -5.91
N ARG A 31 -6.69 18.78 -5.66
CA ARG A 31 -6.08 19.85 -6.46
C ARG A 31 -5.98 21.14 -5.64
N LYS A 32 -5.06 22.02 -6.02
CA LYS A 32 -4.97 23.37 -5.43
C LYS A 32 -6.07 24.27 -6.00
N GLY A 33 -6.74 25.04 -5.14
CA GLY A 33 -7.73 26.04 -5.58
C GLY A 33 -8.71 26.48 -4.49
N ARG A 34 -9.41 27.59 -4.74
CA ARG A 34 -10.41 28.11 -3.81
C ARG A 34 -11.63 27.19 -3.76
N GLY A 35 -12.09 26.86 -2.55
CA GLY A 35 -13.28 26.03 -2.34
C GLY A 35 -13.05 24.52 -2.50
N ILE A 36 -11.80 24.07 -2.70
CA ILE A 36 -11.50 22.63 -2.68
C ILE A 36 -11.56 22.14 -1.24
N ARG A 37 -12.28 21.04 -1.04
CA ARG A 37 -12.40 20.39 0.26
C ARG A 37 -11.43 19.22 0.33
N PRO A 38 -10.69 19.07 1.44
CA PRO A 38 -9.88 17.88 1.64
C PRO A 38 -10.79 16.65 1.70
N MET A 39 -10.33 15.56 1.10
CA MET A 39 -10.98 14.25 1.15
C MET A 39 -10.19 13.30 2.03
N LYS A 40 -10.89 12.38 2.69
CA LYS A 40 -10.26 11.26 3.39
C LYS A 40 -9.73 10.29 2.33
N THR A 41 -8.48 9.92 2.44
CA THR A 41 -7.83 8.95 1.56
C THR A 41 -6.99 8.01 2.40
N TYR A 42 -6.84 6.78 1.94
CA TYR A 42 -6.04 5.75 2.58
C TYR A 42 -4.90 5.34 1.64
N ALA A 43 -3.85 4.75 2.18
CA ALA A 43 -2.74 4.21 1.42
C ALA A 43 -2.71 2.68 1.59
N CYS A 44 -2.65 1.95 0.48
CA CYS A 44 -2.33 0.55 0.44
C CYS A 44 -0.83 0.38 0.20
N ILE A 45 -0.17 -0.29 1.14
CA ILE A 45 1.28 -0.41 1.22
C ILE A 45 1.65 -1.85 0.88
N PHE A 46 2.34 -2.05 -0.23
CA PHE A 46 2.87 -3.34 -0.64
C PHE A 46 4.38 -3.38 -0.38
N VAL A 47 4.83 -4.24 0.52
CA VAL A 47 6.24 -4.36 0.90
C VAL A 47 6.83 -5.67 0.39
N CYS A 48 7.80 -5.59 -0.51
CA CYS A 48 8.56 -6.74 -0.98
C CYS A 48 9.46 -7.28 0.13
N PHE A 49 9.27 -8.54 0.52
CA PHE A 49 10.04 -9.14 1.61
C PHE A 49 11.47 -9.50 1.23
N THR A 50 11.77 -9.67 -0.06
CA THR A 50 13.13 -9.96 -0.54
C THR A 50 14.02 -8.72 -0.49
N VAL A 51 13.61 -7.64 -1.18
CA VAL A 51 14.46 -6.45 -1.39
C VAL A 51 14.02 -5.24 -0.57
N LYS A 52 12.96 -5.36 0.23
CA LYS A 52 12.37 -4.28 1.06
C LYS A 52 11.85 -3.07 0.25
N ALA A 53 11.63 -3.24 -1.05
CA ALA A 53 10.97 -2.25 -1.88
C ALA A 53 9.52 -2.06 -1.46
N VAL A 54 9.02 -0.82 -1.52
CA VAL A 54 7.65 -0.45 -1.14
C VAL A 54 6.93 0.13 -2.36
N HIS A 55 5.77 -0.42 -2.69
CA HIS A 55 4.82 0.13 -3.67
C HIS A 55 3.62 0.70 -2.93
N LEU A 56 3.28 1.96 -3.20
CA LEU A 56 2.20 2.68 -2.53
C LEU A 56 1.06 2.96 -3.51
N GLU A 57 -0.15 2.59 -3.12
CA GLU A 57 -1.38 2.84 -3.87
C GLU A 57 -2.35 3.67 -3.04
N MET A 58 -3.01 4.64 -3.65
CA MET A 58 -4.04 5.43 -2.97
C MET A 58 -5.40 4.74 -3.06
N LEU A 59 -6.15 4.73 -1.96
CA LEU A 59 -7.50 4.18 -1.85
C LEU A 59 -8.48 5.28 -1.42
N GLY A 60 -9.66 5.32 -2.03
CA GLY A 60 -10.73 6.24 -1.63
C GLY A 60 -11.35 5.89 -0.27
N ASP A 61 -11.42 4.60 0.04
CA ASP A 61 -11.96 4.07 1.29
C ASP A 61 -11.29 2.72 1.65
N LEU A 62 -11.73 2.11 2.75
CA LEU A 62 -11.26 0.79 3.22
C LEU A 62 -12.13 -0.37 2.72
N SER A 63 -12.87 -0.19 1.63
CA SER A 63 -13.67 -1.27 1.03
C SER A 63 -12.79 -2.30 0.31
N SER A 64 -13.31 -3.52 0.20
CA SER A 64 -12.67 -4.59 -0.57
C SER A 64 -12.57 -4.24 -2.06
N ASP A 65 -13.52 -3.49 -2.60
CA ASP A 65 -13.50 -3.07 -4.02
C ASP A 65 -12.33 -2.12 -4.31
N CYS A 66 -12.13 -1.13 -3.45
CA CYS A 66 -10.97 -0.23 -3.52
C CYS A 66 -9.66 -1.02 -3.39
N PHE A 67 -9.60 -1.98 -2.45
CA PHE A 67 -8.43 -2.84 -2.29
C PHE A 67 -8.14 -3.71 -3.52
N ILE A 68 -9.15 -4.39 -4.08
CA ILE A 68 -9.00 -5.20 -5.29
C ILE A 68 -8.53 -4.34 -6.46
N ALA A 69 -9.05 -3.11 -6.60
CA ALA A 69 -8.60 -2.19 -7.62
C ALA A 69 -7.12 -1.80 -7.45
N ALA A 70 -6.64 -1.59 -6.21
CA ALA A 70 -5.21 -1.36 -5.95
C ALA A 70 -4.35 -2.59 -6.21
N LEU A 71 -4.80 -3.78 -5.81
CA LEU A 71 -4.10 -5.03 -6.09
C LEU A 71 -3.93 -5.28 -7.59
N LYS A 72 -4.95 -4.94 -8.40
CA LYS A 72 -4.87 -5.00 -9.88
C LYS A 72 -3.90 -4.00 -10.49
N ARG A 73 -3.64 -2.86 -9.85
CA ARG A 73 -2.62 -1.88 -10.31
C ARG A 73 -1.20 -2.29 -9.91
N PHE A 74 -1.08 -3.02 -8.81
CA PHE A 74 0.18 -3.57 -8.33
C PHE A 74 0.69 -4.76 -9.18
N ALA A 75 -0.22 -5.63 -9.63
CA ALA A 75 0.08 -6.85 -10.39
C ALA A 75 0.44 -6.57 -11.86
#